data_AF-A0A5A7RFK9-F1
#
_entry.id   AF-A0A5A7RFK9-F1
#
_cell.length_a   1.000
_cell.length_b   1.000
_cell.length_c   1.000
_cell.angle_alpha   90.00
_cell.angle_beta   90.00
_cell.angle_gamma   90.00
#
_symmetry.space_group_name_H-M   'P 1'
#
loop_
_entity.id
_entity.type
_entity.pdbx_description
1 polymer ?
#
loop_
_entity_poly.entity_id
_entity_poly.type
_entity_poly.pdbx_seq_one_letter_code
_entity_poly.pdbx_strand_id
1 'polypeptide(L)'
;MAGLPGLGDYIVQNANLNLGVQNAGFTITAIDVEPLPDGVIPNHGQIAAEDRRRRTLINKVPHMDDFDAAERELRYHQVLTRANAMAPLHPGLVQMLQTIQESQNLANQRMETLIQLMSARSRNQYIRAHELDEPFAGLPKLFPGHPFAQPPPVQGVNITVGSYPVGSMPPQGLLPANRDGFEEMKTLTLPNLRRKLSAIYWFYHDERLAFPDPNNATKRRCRLGVTNLERFLLP
;
A
#
# COMPACT_ATOMS: atom_id res chain seq x y z
N MET A 1 30.45 0.13 -30.97
CA MET A 1 30.07 -1.06 -30.17
C MET A 1 30.31 -0.69 -28.73
N ALA A 2 29.24 -0.58 -27.92
CA ALA A 2 29.37 -0.18 -26.52
C ALA A 2 29.82 -1.40 -25.69
N GLY A 3 30.93 -1.24 -24.94
CA GLY A 3 31.44 -2.28 -24.04
C GLY A 3 30.45 -2.52 -22.90
N LEU A 4 30.26 -3.80 -22.54
CA LEU A 4 29.48 -4.19 -21.38
C LEU A 4 30.19 -3.73 -20.09
N PRO A 5 29.47 -3.21 -19.09
CA PRO A 5 30.07 -2.85 -17.81
C PRO A 5 30.61 -4.08 -17.08
N GLY A 6 31.71 -3.90 -16.35
CA GLY A 6 32.32 -4.95 -15.53
C GLY A 6 31.41 -5.35 -14.37
N LEU A 7 31.64 -6.55 -13.83
CA LEU A 7 31.01 -7.03 -12.59
C LEU A 7 31.36 -6.05 -11.44
N GLY A 8 30.46 -5.12 -11.12
CA GLY A 8 30.65 -4.18 -10.01
C GLY A 8 30.19 -2.74 -10.27
N ASP A 9 29.82 -2.38 -11.50
CA ASP A 9 29.25 -1.07 -11.78
C ASP A 9 27.77 -1.03 -11.42
N TYR A 10 27.41 -0.26 -10.39
CA TYR A 10 26.02 0.00 -10.03
C TYR A 10 25.58 1.28 -10.74
N ILE A 11 24.81 1.13 -11.82
CA ILE A 11 24.05 2.25 -12.37
C ILE A 11 22.79 2.36 -11.51
N VAL A 12 22.79 3.30 -10.57
CA VAL A 12 21.56 3.69 -9.87
C VAL A 12 20.71 4.50 -10.86
N GLN A 13 19.92 3.81 -11.66
CA GLN A 13 18.84 4.45 -12.40
C GLN A 13 17.70 4.71 -11.42
N ASN A 14 17.45 5.97 -11.10
CA ASN A 14 16.23 6.35 -10.41
C ASN A 14 15.04 5.94 -11.28
N ALA A 15 14.40 4.83 -10.93
CA ALA A 15 13.20 4.38 -11.60
C ALA A 15 12.08 5.42 -11.35
N ASN A 16 11.77 6.18 -12.40
CA ASN A 16 10.53 6.90 -12.63
C ASN A 16 10.13 7.97 -11.59
N LEU A 17 10.75 9.15 -11.70
CA LEU A 17 10.02 10.41 -11.55
C LEU A 17 9.90 11.04 -12.94
N ASN A 18 8.72 10.89 -13.53
CA ASN A 18 8.33 11.44 -14.83
C ASN A 18 8.09 12.95 -14.70
N LEU A 19 9.14 13.70 -14.35
CA LEU A 19 9.12 15.14 -14.09
C LEU A 19 10.14 15.86 -14.96
N GLY A 20 10.12 15.66 -16.28
CA GLY A 20 10.69 16.60 -17.29
C GLY A 20 12.12 17.12 -17.14
N VAL A 21 12.90 16.65 -16.16
CA VAL A 21 14.25 17.08 -15.84
C VAL A 21 15.15 15.91 -16.21
N GLN A 22 16.12 16.18 -17.08
CA GLN A 22 17.17 15.22 -17.43
C GLN A 22 17.95 14.89 -16.15
N ASN A 23 17.57 13.80 -15.48
CA ASN A 23 18.25 13.30 -14.30
C ASN A 23 19.58 12.69 -14.76
N ALA A 24 20.67 13.41 -14.50
CA ALA A 24 22.00 12.84 -14.55
C ALA A 24 22.09 11.79 -13.43
N GLY A 25 21.94 10.51 -13.78
CA GLY A 25 22.30 9.43 -12.87
C GLY A 25 23.75 9.61 -12.43
N PHE A 26 24.04 9.46 -11.15
CA PHE A 26 25.42 9.48 -10.68
C PHE A 26 25.96 8.05 -10.73
N THR A 27 27.06 7.87 -11.44
CA THR A 27 27.80 6.61 -11.46
C THR A 27 28.64 6.55 -10.19
N ILE A 28 28.35 5.60 -9.30
CA ILE A 28 29.32 5.24 -8.26
C ILE A 28 30.34 4.34 -8.96
N THR A 29 31.42 4.93 -9.46
CA THR A 29 32.58 4.15 -9.93
C THR A 29 33.15 3.41 -8.72
N ALA A 30 32.99 2.10 -8.73
CA ALA A 30 33.51 1.22 -7.68
C ALA A 30 35.04 1.30 -7.64
N ILE A 31 35.62 0.91 -6.50
CA ILE A 31 37.03 0.54 -6.44
C ILE A 31 37.19 -0.66 -7.37
N ASP A 32 38.12 -0.58 -8.31
CA ASP A 32 38.43 -1.64 -9.27
C ASP A 32 38.78 -2.93 -8.50
N VAL A 33 37.92 -3.94 -8.60
CA VAL A 33 38.21 -5.29 -8.10
C VAL A 33 38.29 -6.17 -9.33
N GLU A 34 39.45 -6.79 -9.55
CA GLU A 34 39.62 -7.70 -10.67
C GLU A 34 38.54 -8.80 -10.64
N PRO A 35 37.80 -8.99 -11.75
CA PRO A 35 36.77 -10.00 -11.81
C PRO A 35 37.39 -11.39 -11.63
N LEU A 36 36.83 -12.18 -10.73
CA LEU A 36 37.26 -13.56 -10.53
C LEU A 36 36.73 -14.43 -11.69
N PRO A 37 37.56 -15.32 -12.25
CA PRO A 37 37.10 -16.33 -13.19
C PRO A 37 36.05 -17.25 -12.54
N ASP A 38 35.13 -17.75 -13.35
CA ASP A 38 34.13 -18.71 -12.90
C ASP A 38 34.78 -19.94 -12.25
N GLY A 39 34.36 -20.25 -11.01
CA GLY A 39 34.83 -21.40 -10.24
C GLY A 39 36.01 -21.14 -9.28
N VAL A 40 36.54 -19.91 -9.22
CA VAL A 40 37.65 -19.57 -8.32
C VAL A 40 37.14 -19.07 -6.96
N ILE A 41 37.68 -19.65 -5.87
CA ILE A 41 37.38 -19.21 -4.50
C ILE A 41 38.17 -17.91 -4.22
N PRO A 42 37.51 -16.83 -3.76
CA PRO A 42 38.19 -15.58 -3.45
C PRO A 42 39.28 -15.76 -2.38
N ASN A 43 40.42 -15.10 -2.56
CA ASN A 43 41.46 -15.10 -1.55
C ASN A 43 41.11 -14.14 -0.38
N HIS A 44 41.78 -14.30 0.76
CA HIS A 44 41.52 -13.51 1.97
C HIS A 44 41.67 -11.99 1.76
N GLY A 45 42.54 -11.55 0.86
CA GLY A 45 42.71 -10.15 0.51
C GLY A 45 41.50 -9.59 -0.25
N GLN A 46 40.94 -10.38 -1.17
CA GLN A 46 39.72 -10.04 -1.92
C GLN A 46 38.49 -10.00 -1.00
N ILE A 47 38.39 -10.92 -0.04
CA ILE A 47 37.34 -10.93 0.98
C ILE A 47 37.43 -9.67 1.85
N ALA A 48 38.62 -9.30 2.30
CA ALA A 48 38.84 -8.11 3.12
C ALA A 48 38.58 -6.80 2.35
N ALA A 49 38.92 -6.74 1.06
CA ALA A 49 38.64 -5.59 0.20
C ALA A 49 37.13 -5.40 -0.01
N GLU A 50 36.39 -6.48 -0.24
CA GLU A 50 34.93 -6.46 -0.39
C GLU A 50 34.23 -6.07 0.92
N ASP A 51 34.68 -6.57 2.07
CA ASP A 51 34.12 -6.18 3.38
C ASP A 51 34.34 -4.67 3.66
N ARG A 52 35.53 -4.16 3.35
CA ARG A 52 35.82 -2.72 3.48
C ARG A 52 34.97 -1.86 2.54
N ARG A 53 34.71 -2.36 1.32
CA ARG A 53 33.83 -1.70 0.33
C ARG A 53 32.39 -1.61 0.85
N ARG A 54 31.86 -2.70 1.41
CA ARG A 54 30.51 -2.77 2.00
C ARG A 54 30.32 -1.80 3.16
N ARG A 55 31.28 -1.74 4.09
CA ARG A 55 31.23 -0.77 5.21
C ARG A 55 31.22 0.68 4.72
N THR A 56 31.91 0.97 3.62
CA THR A 56 31.94 2.31 3.03
C THR A 56 30.62 2.66 2.34
N LEU A 57 29.93 1.67 1.76
CA LEU A 57 28.59 1.84 1.16
C LEU A 57 27.50 2.04 2.23
N ILE A 58 27.51 1.22 3.29
CA ILE A 58 26.56 1.31 4.41
C ILE A 58 26.61 2.69 5.08
N ASN A 59 27.81 3.27 5.23
CA ASN A 59 27.97 4.62 5.78
C ASN A 59 27.42 5.75 4.89
N LYS A 60 27.14 5.49 3.60
CA LYS A 60 26.69 6.50 2.63
C LYS A 60 25.21 6.40 2.24
N VAL A 61 24.54 5.29 2.55
CA VAL A 61 23.12 5.06 2.20
C VAL A 61 22.35 4.61 3.45
N PRO A 62 21.69 5.53 4.18
CA PRO A 62 20.88 5.17 5.33
C PRO A 62 19.61 4.46 4.85
N HIS A 63 19.36 3.24 5.33
CA HIS A 63 18.20 2.35 5.04
C HIS A 63 18.34 1.29 3.93
N MET A 64 19.55 0.77 3.66
CA MET A 64 19.77 -0.35 2.72
C MET A 64 19.62 -1.77 3.33
N ASP A 65 19.26 -1.91 4.61
CA ASP A 65 19.52 -3.14 5.37
C ASP A 65 18.70 -4.38 4.93
N ASP A 66 17.43 -4.21 4.51
CA ASP A 66 16.54 -5.36 4.23
C ASP A 66 16.74 -5.96 2.83
N PHE A 67 16.97 -5.13 1.81
CA PHE A 67 17.24 -5.61 0.44
C PHE A 67 18.64 -6.23 0.32
N ASP A 68 19.64 -5.69 1.01
CA ASP A 68 20.98 -6.27 1.05
C ASP A 68 21.05 -7.57 1.85
N ALA A 69 20.19 -7.75 2.87
CA ALA A 69 20.08 -9.03 3.57
C ALA A 69 19.52 -10.10 2.63
N ALA A 70 18.47 -9.76 1.88
CA ALA A 70 17.86 -10.63 0.89
C ALA A 70 18.81 -11.04 -0.23
N GLU A 71 19.56 -10.08 -0.76
CA GLU A 71 20.52 -10.34 -1.82
C GLU A 71 21.72 -11.15 -1.33
N ARG A 72 22.19 -10.91 -0.10
CA ARG A 72 23.24 -11.73 0.53
C ARG A 72 22.82 -13.17 0.72
N GLU A 73 21.59 -13.42 1.18
CA GLU A 73 21.08 -14.77 1.38
C GLU A 73 20.85 -15.48 0.03
N LEU A 74 20.36 -14.77 -1.00
CA LEU A 74 20.26 -15.30 -2.38
C LEU A 74 21.63 -15.69 -2.96
N ARG A 75 22.64 -14.83 -2.80
CA ARG A 75 24.00 -15.12 -3.29
C ARG A 75 24.63 -16.30 -2.54
N TYR A 76 24.45 -16.38 -1.22
CA TYR A 76 24.88 -17.53 -0.42
C TYR A 76 24.24 -18.83 -0.92
N HIS A 77 22.95 -18.79 -1.26
CA HIS A 77 22.25 -19.94 -1.84
C HIS A 77 22.74 -20.34 -3.21
N GLN A 78 23.02 -19.38 -4.09
CA GLN A 78 23.59 -19.67 -5.41
C GLN A 78 24.96 -20.36 -5.28
N VAL A 79 25.78 -19.97 -4.31
CA VAL A 79 27.07 -20.63 -4.05
C VAL A 79 26.86 -22.04 -3.51
N LEU A 80 25.93 -22.25 -2.57
CA LEU A 80 25.63 -23.57 -2.01
C LEU A 80 25.00 -24.54 -3.00
N THR A 81 24.08 -24.08 -3.85
CA THR A 81 23.43 -24.91 -4.89
C THR A 81 24.40 -25.26 -6.03
N ARG A 82 25.37 -24.39 -6.33
CA ARG A 82 26.48 -24.70 -7.25
C ARG A 82 27.45 -25.72 -6.66
N ALA A 83 27.69 -25.69 -5.35
CA ALA A 83 28.58 -26.63 -4.67
C ALA A 83 27.93 -28.00 -4.38
N ASN A 84 26.63 -28.02 -4.10
CA ASN A 84 25.86 -29.21 -3.76
C ASN A 84 24.56 -29.19 -4.57
N ALA A 85 24.52 -29.98 -5.65
CA ALA A 85 23.51 -29.91 -6.72
C ALA A 85 22.02 -29.99 -6.34
N MET A 86 21.65 -30.11 -5.05
CA MET A 86 20.27 -30.07 -4.55
C MET A 86 20.19 -29.61 -3.07
N ALA A 87 20.99 -28.63 -2.64
CA ALA A 87 20.81 -28.08 -1.30
C ALA A 87 19.43 -27.37 -1.19
N PRO A 88 18.54 -27.78 -0.26
CA PRO A 88 17.26 -27.10 -0.07
C PRO A 88 17.49 -25.63 0.29
N LEU A 89 16.61 -24.76 -0.18
CA LEU A 89 16.63 -23.32 0.17
C LEU A 89 16.58 -23.18 1.69
N HIS A 90 17.38 -22.26 2.25
CA HIS A 90 17.43 -22.04 3.68
C HIS A 90 16.06 -21.55 4.14
N PRO A 91 15.57 -22.01 5.29
CA PRO A 91 14.27 -21.60 5.80
C PRO A 91 14.10 -20.07 5.88
N GLY A 92 15.16 -19.32 6.17
CA GLY A 92 15.15 -17.85 6.19
C GLY A 92 14.83 -17.23 4.83
N LEU A 93 15.54 -17.65 3.78
CA LEU A 93 15.28 -17.23 2.41
C LEU A 93 13.86 -17.60 1.95
N VAL A 94 13.37 -18.79 2.30
CA VAL A 94 12.00 -19.22 1.97
C VAL A 94 10.98 -18.29 2.63
N GLN A 95 11.16 -17.98 3.92
CA GLN A 95 10.28 -17.08 4.67
C GLN A 95 10.30 -15.65 4.09
N MET A 96 11.48 -15.16 3.71
CA MET A 96 11.63 -13.84 3.11
C MET A 96 10.97 -13.76 1.73
N LEU A 97 11.16 -14.77 0.86
CA LEU A 97 10.49 -14.85 -0.44
C LEU A 97 8.97 -14.91 -0.28
N GLN A 98 8.47 -15.65 0.72
CA GLN A 98 7.05 -15.68 1.08
C GLN A 98 6.54 -14.29 1.48
N THR A 99 7.29 -13.58 2.34
CA THR A 99 6.93 -12.22 2.79
C THR A 99 6.89 -11.23 1.61
N ILE A 100 7.86 -11.32 0.68
CA ILE A 100 7.88 -10.50 -0.53
C ILE A 100 6.66 -10.81 -1.41
N GLN A 101 6.35 -12.09 -1.62
CA GLN A 101 5.20 -12.50 -2.42
C GLN A 101 3.88 -12.01 -1.82
N GLU A 102 3.70 -12.12 -0.51
CA GLU A 102 2.53 -11.62 0.21
C GLU A 102 2.40 -10.10 0.08
N SER A 103 3.50 -9.37 0.22
CA SER A 103 3.54 -7.92 0.04
C SER A 103 3.15 -7.51 -1.38
N GLN A 104 3.64 -8.22 -2.40
CA GLN A 104 3.26 -7.99 -3.79
C GLN A 104 1.77 -8.27 -4.04
N ASN A 105 1.24 -9.37 -3.51
CA ASN A 105 -0.18 -9.70 -3.64
C ASN A 105 -1.07 -8.61 -3.01
N LEU A 106 -0.70 -8.11 -1.83
CA LEU A 106 -1.42 -7.01 -1.17
C LEU A 106 -1.33 -5.70 -1.97
N ALA A 107 -0.16 -5.40 -2.55
CA ALA A 107 0.01 -4.22 -3.39
C ALA A 107 -0.86 -4.28 -4.64
N ASN A 108 -0.91 -5.42 -5.33
CA ASN A 108 -1.76 -5.64 -6.50
C ASN A 108 -3.24 -5.47 -6.14
N GLN A 109 -3.70 -6.07 -5.03
CA GLN A 109 -5.07 -5.93 -4.55
C GLN A 109 -5.43 -4.47 -4.24
N ARG A 110 -4.52 -3.71 -3.64
CA ARG A 110 -4.71 -2.28 -3.38
C ARG A 110 -4.81 -1.48 -4.68
N MET A 111 -4.00 -1.80 -5.68
CA MET A 111 -4.02 -1.13 -6.97
C MET A 111 -5.35 -1.36 -7.70
N GLU A 112 -5.84 -2.60 -7.74
CA GLU A 112 -7.16 -2.91 -8.30
C GLU A 112 -8.28 -2.19 -7.55
N THR A 113 -8.21 -2.17 -6.21
CA THR A 113 -9.17 -1.46 -5.37
C THR A 113 -9.18 0.04 -5.65
N LEU A 114 -8.01 0.65 -5.87
CA LEU A 114 -7.89 2.06 -6.25
C LEU A 114 -8.52 2.34 -7.63
N ILE A 115 -8.31 1.46 -8.61
CA ILE A 115 -8.93 1.58 -9.93
C ILE A 115 -10.46 1.54 -9.80
N GLN A 116 -11.00 0.59 -9.03
CA GLN A 116 -12.43 0.49 -8.77
C GLN A 116 -12.98 1.73 -8.06
N LEU A 117 -12.25 2.25 -7.07
CA LEU A 117 -12.60 3.46 -6.34
C LEU A 117 -12.61 4.70 -7.25
N MET A 118 -11.61 4.85 -8.13
CA MET A 118 -11.55 5.94 -9.10
C MET A 118 -12.71 5.87 -10.10
N SER A 119 -13.02 4.67 -10.60
CA SER A 119 -14.15 4.42 -11.49
C SER A 119 -15.49 4.78 -10.82
N ALA A 120 -15.71 4.32 -9.59
CA ALA A 120 -16.91 4.61 -8.83
C ALA A 120 -17.06 6.12 -8.55
N ARG A 121 -15.97 6.82 -8.21
CA ARG A 121 -15.97 8.29 -8.05
C ARG A 121 -16.29 9.02 -9.34
N SER A 122 -15.68 8.63 -10.45
CA SER A 122 -15.95 9.22 -11.77
C SER A 122 -17.44 9.07 -12.14
N ARG A 123 -18.02 7.88 -11.93
CA ARG A 123 -19.46 7.65 -12.11
C ARG A 123 -20.30 8.55 -11.22
N ASN A 124 -19.98 8.61 -9.93
CA ASN A 124 -20.72 9.42 -8.97
C ASN A 124 -20.67 10.92 -9.29
N GLN A 125 -19.52 11.41 -9.75
CA GLN A 125 -19.34 12.77 -10.23
C GLN A 125 -20.18 13.03 -11.47
N TYR A 126 -20.23 12.09 -12.42
CA TYR A 126 -21.09 12.18 -13.60
C TYR A 126 -22.59 12.24 -13.23
N ILE A 127 -23.06 11.35 -12.35
CA ILE A 127 -24.43 11.35 -11.82
C ILE A 127 -24.76 12.70 -11.20
N ARG A 128 -23.86 13.22 -10.34
CA ARG A 128 -24.04 14.53 -9.70
C ARG A 128 -24.08 15.69 -10.69
N ALA A 129 -23.17 15.71 -11.67
CA ALA A 129 -23.04 16.81 -12.63
C ALA A 129 -24.25 16.90 -13.58
N HIS A 130 -24.91 15.78 -13.84
CA HIS A 130 -26.08 15.71 -14.73
C HIS A 130 -27.40 15.55 -13.97
N GLU A 131 -27.37 15.65 -12.64
CA GLU A 131 -28.54 15.51 -11.76
C GLU A 131 -29.36 14.23 -12.04
N LEU A 132 -28.67 13.13 -12.33
CA LEU A 132 -29.34 11.86 -12.64
C LEU A 132 -29.94 11.27 -11.36
N ASP A 133 -31.16 10.74 -11.48
CA ASP A 133 -31.79 9.91 -10.44
C ASP A 133 -31.29 8.47 -10.55
N GLU A 134 -29.98 8.31 -10.39
CA GLU A 134 -29.29 7.02 -10.39
C GLU A 134 -28.63 6.75 -9.03
N PRO A 135 -28.55 5.48 -8.61
CA PRO A 135 -27.80 5.14 -7.41
C PRO A 135 -26.31 5.40 -7.61
N PHE A 136 -25.69 6.01 -6.61
CA PHE A 136 -24.25 6.14 -6.50
C PHE A 136 -23.59 4.77 -6.45
N ALA A 137 -22.46 4.64 -7.14
CA ALA A 137 -21.56 3.53 -6.96
C ALA A 137 -20.95 3.57 -5.55
N GLY A 138 -20.99 2.43 -4.86
CA GLY A 138 -20.30 2.24 -3.60
C GLY A 138 -18.78 2.31 -3.79
N LEU A 139 -18.08 2.96 -2.86
CA LEU A 139 -16.62 3.00 -2.88
C LEU A 139 -16.09 1.78 -2.11
N PRO A 140 -15.20 0.96 -2.69
CA PRO A 140 -14.62 -0.16 -1.96
C PRO A 140 -13.71 0.34 -0.84
N LYS A 141 -13.53 -0.49 0.18
CA LYS A 141 -12.67 -0.21 1.33
C LYS A 141 -11.19 -0.21 0.92
N LEU A 142 -10.48 0.87 1.20
CA LEU A 142 -9.06 1.02 0.83
C LEU A 142 -8.09 0.67 1.97
N PHE A 143 -8.45 1.02 3.21
CA PHE A 143 -7.56 0.85 4.35
C PHE A 143 -7.86 -0.45 5.09
N PRO A 144 -6.84 -1.20 5.51
CA PRO A 144 -7.04 -2.40 6.32
C PRO A 144 -7.49 -2.05 7.75
N GLY A 145 -8.09 -3.03 8.42
CA GLY A 145 -8.48 -2.93 9.82
C GLY A 145 -9.65 -2.00 10.07
N HIS A 146 -9.88 -1.70 11.34
CA HIS A 146 -10.97 -0.84 11.80
C HIS A 146 -10.47 0.01 12.98
N PRO A 147 -10.95 1.25 13.13
CA PRO A 147 -10.50 2.16 14.18
C PRO A 147 -10.88 1.69 15.60
N PHE A 148 -11.83 0.77 15.73
CA PHE A 148 -12.24 0.16 17.00
C PHE A 148 -12.87 -1.22 16.75
N ALA A 149 -12.88 -2.08 17.77
CA ALA A 149 -13.18 -3.51 17.60
C ALA A 149 -14.62 -3.82 17.15
N GLN A 150 -15.60 -3.05 17.62
CA GLN A 150 -17.03 -3.32 17.38
C GLN A 150 -17.68 -2.18 16.58
N PRO A 151 -18.35 -2.46 15.46
CA PRO A 151 -19.06 -1.45 14.70
C PRO A 151 -20.20 -0.86 15.55
N PRO A 152 -20.51 0.44 15.42
CA PRO A 152 -21.70 1.01 16.04
C PRO A 152 -22.95 0.39 15.42
N PRO A 153 -23.99 0.07 16.21
CA PRO A 153 -25.20 -0.52 15.68
C PRO A 153 -25.95 0.52 14.83
N VAL A 154 -26.29 0.13 13.60
CA VAL A 154 -27.09 0.96 12.68
C VAL A 154 -28.34 0.18 12.31
N GLN A 155 -29.50 0.79 12.52
CA GLN A 155 -30.79 0.17 12.20
C GLN A 155 -30.86 -0.17 10.71
N GLY A 156 -31.28 -1.41 10.41
CA GLY A 156 -31.44 -1.88 9.03
C GLY A 156 -30.15 -2.17 8.28
N VAL A 157 -28.98 -2.10 8.94
CA VAL A 157 -27.69 -2.44 8.32
C VAL A 157 -27.09 -3.64 9.03
N ASN A 158 -26.86 -4.72 8.29
CA ASN A 158 -26.18 -5.90 8.82
C ASN A 158 -24.66 -5.72 8.65
N ILE A 159 -23.96 -5.42 9.75
CA ILE A 159 -22.50 -5.27 9.77
C ILE A 159 -21.90 -6.50 10.45
N THR A 160 -21.11 -7.27 9.73
CA THR A 160 -20.46 -8.47 10.26
C THR A 160 -19.03 -8.16 10.71
N VAL A 161 -18.72 -8.42 11.99
CA VAL A 161 -17.40 -8.14 12.57
C VAL A 161 -16.34 -9.06 11.94
N GLY A 162 -15.19 -8.48 11.55
CA GLY A 162 -14.06 -9.24 10.98
C GLY A 162 -14.19 -9.58 9.48
N SER A 163 -15.19 -9.03 8.77
CA SER A 163 -15.55 -9.48 7.42
C SER A 163 -15.22 -8.52 6.26
N TYR A 164 -14.46 -7.44 6.50
CA TYR A 164 -14.21 -6.41 5.48
C TYR A 164 -12.72 -6.19 5.20
N PRO A 165 -12.08 -7.07 4.40
CA PRO A 165 -10.75 -6.81 3.84
C PRO A 165 -10.73 -5.60 2.89
N VAL A 166 -9.54 -5.23 2.43
CA VAL A 166 -9.36 -4.24 1.36
C VAL A 166 -10.08 -4.74 0.10
N GLY A 167 -10.79 -3.83 -0.59
CA GLY A 167 -11.62 -4.14 -1.75
C GLY A 167 -13.08 -4.46 -1.41
N SER A 168 -13.43 -4.70 -0.14
CA SER A 168 -14.82 -4.97 0.24
C SER A 168 -15.74 -3.78 -0.04
N MET A 169 -16.94 -4.08 -0.52
CA MET A 169 -18.00 -3.08 -0.68
C MET A 169 -18.68 -2.78 0.66
N PRO A 170 -19.18 -1.54 0.85
CA PRO A 170 -19.91 -1.19 2.06
C PRO A 170 -21.19 -2.02 2.19
N PRO A 171 -21.59 -2.41 3.42
CA PRO A 171 -22.86 -3.06 3.66
C PRO A 171 -24.04 -2.28 3.08
N GLN A 172 -25.04 -2.99 2.58
CA GLN A 172 -26.23 -2.38 2.01
C GLN A 172 -26.89 -1.46 3.04
N GLY A 173 -27.28 -0.27 2.59
CA GLY A 173 -27.90 0.75 3.42
C GLY A 173 -26.92 1.51 4.32
N LEU A 174 -25.63 1.17 4.40
CA LEU A 174 -24.66 1.95 5.19
C LEU A 174 -24.43 3.34 4.59
N LEU A 175 -24.40 3.44 3.26
CA LEU A 175 -24.26 4.69 2.54
C LEU A 175 -25.59 5.19 1.98
N PRO A 176 -25.74 6.51 1.77
CA PRO A 176 -26.78 7.07 0.91
C PRO A 176 -26.73 6.40 -0.47
N ALA A 177 -27.88 5.93 -0.97
CA ALA A 177 -27.97 5.35 -2.29
C ALA A 177 -27.89 6.42 -3.39
N ASN A 178 -28.45 7.61 -3.15
CA ASN A 178 -28.52 8.72 -4.10
C ASN A 178 -28.59 10.06 -3.32
N ARG A 179 -28.91 11.16 -4.01
CA ARG A 179 -29.04 12.50 -3.41
C ARG A 179 -30.13 12.55 -2.33
N ASP A 180 -31.27 11.90 -2.56
CA ASP A 180 -32.36 11.84 -1.58
C ASP A 180 -31.93 11.10 -0.31
N GLY A 181 -31.13 10.03 -0.45
CA GLY A 181 -30.54 9.33 0.68
C GLY A 181 -29.65 10.23 1.57
N PHE A 182 -29.03 11.28 1.02
CA PHE A 182 -28.31 12.28 1.83
C PHE A 182 -29.27 13.18 2.61
N GLU A 183 -30.39 13.59 1.99
CA GLU A 183 -31.41 14.38 2.67
C GLU A 183 -32.12 13.59 3.77
N GLU A 184 -32.47 12.32 3.50
CA GLU A 184 -32.97 11.38 4.50
C GLU A 184 -31.99 11.25 5.67
N MET A 185 -30.69 11.09 5.38
CA MET A 185 -29.67 11.02 6.43
C MET A 185 -29.62 12.29 7.29
N LYS A 186 -29.84 13.48 6.72
CA LYS A 186 -29.88 14.75 7.47
C LYS A 186 -31.12 14.87 8.38
N THR A 187 -32.20 14.15 8.09
CA THR A 187 -33.43 14.13 8.91
C THR A 187 -33.39 13.14 10.06
N LEU A 188 -32.40 12.21 10.08
CA LEU A 188 -32.21 11.27 11.18
C LEU A 188 -32.12 11.98 12.54
N THR A 189 -32.63 11.31 13.57
CA THR A 189 -32.43 11.74 14.96
C THR A 189 -30.93 11.80 15.27
N LEU A 190 -30.54 12.73 16.15
CA LEU A 190 -29.12 12.93 16.47
C LEU A 190 -28.39 11.62 16.88
N PRO A 191 -28.96 10.75 17.75
CA PRO A 191 -28.32 9.48 18.08
C PRO A 191 -28.13 8.55 16.87
N ASN A 192 -29.12 8.49 15.98
CA ASN A 192 -29.05 7.64 14.79
C ASN A 192 -28.03 8.16 13.78
N LEU A 193 -27.98 9.48 13.57
CA LEU A 193 -27.01 10.10 12.68
C LEU A 193 -25.57 9.89 13.18
N ARG A 194 -25.32 10.02 14.49
CA ARG A 194 -24.01 9.72 15.09
C ARG A 194 -23.59 8.28 14.82
N ARG A 195 -24.45 7.32 15.15
CA ARG A 195 -24.17 5.88 14.92
C ARG A 195 -23.88 5.61 13.45
N LYS A 196 -24.66 6.20 12.53
CA LYS A 196 -24.48 6.06 11.09
C LYS A 196 -23.10 6.56 10.64
N LEU A 197 -22.74 7.80 11.00
CA LEU A 197 -21.45 8.38 10.62
C LEU A 197 -20.26 7.63 11.25
N SER A 198 -20.38 7.23 12.52
CA SER A 198 -19.36 6.41 13.18
C SER A 198 -19.22 5.03 12.55
N ALA A 199 -20.30 4.41 12.07
CA ALA A 199 -20.24 3.13 11.36
C ALA A 199 -19.61 3.28 9.97
N ILE A 200 -19.86 4.39 9.28
CA ILE A 200 -19.20 4.70 8.01
C ILE A 200 -17.69 4.89 8.22
N TYR A 201 -17.29 5.65 9.24
CA TYR A 201 -15.88 5.80 9.61
C TYR A 201 -15.26 4.46 10.01
N TRP A 202 -15.97 3.65 10.79
CA TRP A 202 -15.53 2.31 11.17
C TRP A 202 -15.28 1.40 9.96
N PHE A 203 -16.16 1.46 8.96
CA PHE A 203 -16.02 0.66 7.75
C PHE A 203 -14.81 1.09 6.94
N TYR A 204 -14.70 2.38 6.61
CA TYR A 204 -13.67 2.90 5.70
C TYR A 204 -12.30 3.09 6.34
N HIS A 205 -12.26 3.34 7.65
CA HIS A 205 -11.04 3.69 8.38
C HIS A 205 -10.24 4.82 7.70
N ASP A 206 -10.95 5.83 7.18
CA ASP A 206 -10.37 6.97 6.46
C ASP A 206 -10.47 8.24 7.31
N GLU A 207 -9.34 8.93 7.52
CA GLU A 207 -9.30 10.12 8.36
C GLU A 207 -10.20 11.27 7.88
N ARG A 208 -10.50 11.33 6.58
CA ARG A 208 -11.43 12.33 6.03
C ARG A 208 -12.86 12.13 6.54
N LEU A 209 -13.18 10.89 6.90
CA LEU A 209 -14.44 10.48 7.49
C LEU A 209 -14.36 10.40 9.02
N ALA A 210 -13.23 10.76 9.63
CA ALA A 210 -13.05 10.71 11.07
C ALA A 210 -14.18 11.48 11.77
N PHE A 211 -14.98 10.73 12.53
CA PHE A 211 -16.12 11.26 13.23
C PHE A 211 -15.88 11.14 14.74
N PRO A 212 -15.84 12.27 15.48
CA PRO A 212 -15.55 12.25 16.90
C PRO A 212 -16.69 11.57 17.68
N ASP A 213 -16.30 10.88 18.76
CA ASP A 213 -17.10 10.11 19.72
C ASP A 213 -18.61 9.95 19.41
N PRO A 214 -19.09 8.71 19.11
CA PRO A 214 -20.50 8.43 18.84
C PRO A 214 -21.45 8.86 19.96
N ASN A 215 -20.95 9.10 21.18
CA ASN A 215 -21.77 9.46 22.33
C ASN A 215 -21.93 10.96 22.53
N ASN A 216 -21.05 11.81 21.98
CA ASN A 216 -20.99 13.23 22.36
C ASN A 216 -20.98 14.23 21.18
N ALA A 217 -21.05 13.78 19.92
CA ALA A 217 -21.00 14.69 18.79
C ALA A 217 -22.23 15.62 18.68
N THR A 218 -22.04 16.93 18.62
CA THR A 218 -23.15 17.88 18.46
C THR A 218 -23.84 17.75 17.10
N LYS A 219 -25.07 18.27 16.96
CA LYS A 219 -25.81 18.31 15.67
C LYS A 219 -25.00 19.02 14.58
N ARG A 220 -24.28 20.10 14.94
CA ARG A 220 -23.39 20.81 14.02
C ARG A 220 -22.26 19.91 13.51
N ARG A 221 -21.60 19.15 14.39
CA ARG A 221 -20.56 18.20 13.98
C ARG A 221 -21.11 17.08 13.10
N CYS A 222 -22.30 16.57 13.41
CA CYS A 222 -22.97 15.57 12.57
C CYS A 222 -23.22 16.10 11.15
N ARG A 223 -23.72 17.33 11.00
CA ARG A 223 -23.90 17.97 9.69
C ARG A 223 -22.58 18.10 8.92
N LEU A 224 -21.50 18.50 9.58
CA LEU A 224 -20.18 18.53 8.97
C LEU A 224 -19.72 17.13 8.52
N GLY A 225 -20.00 16.11 9.33
CA GLY A 225 -19.73 14.71 8.97
C GLY A 225 -20.48 14.27 7.71
N VAL A 226 -21.76 14.66 7.56
CA VAL A 226 -22.51 14.40 6.32
C VAL A 226 -21.89 15.14 5.12
N THR A 227 -21.47 16.39 5.28
CA THR A 227 -20.77 17.13 4.21
C THR A 227 -19.43 16.48 3.84
N ASN A 228 -18.67 15.97 4.82
CA ASN A 228 -17.44 15.25 4.56
C ASN A 228 -17.70 13.93 3.82
N LEU A 229 -18.76 13.22 4.19
CA LEU A 229 -19.21 12.02 3.48
C LEU A 229 -19.60 12.34 2.03
N GLU A 230 -20.33 13.42 1.81
CA GLU A 230 -20.72 13.88 0.47
C GLU A 230 -19.49 14.14 -0.39
N ARG A 231 -18.49 14.88 0.11
CA ARG A 231 -17.21 15.10 -0.59
C ARG A 231 -16.40 13.84 -0.79
N PHE A 232 -16.52 12.86 0.12
CA PHE A 232 -15.81 11.61 0.02
C PHE A 232 -16.36 10.70 -1.09
N LEU A 233 -17.70 10.66 -1.23
CA LEU A 233 -18.41 9.88 -2.24
C LEU A 233 -18.51 10.58 -3.60
N LEU A 234 -18.64 11.91 -3.58
CA LEU A 234 -18.89 12.79 -4.73
C LEU A 234 -17.80 13.88 -4.81
N PRO A 235 -16.53 13.52 -5.05
CA PRO A 235 -15.42 14.47 -5.10
C PRO A 235 -15.62 15.59 -6.13
#